data_AF-A0AAE1AV93-F1
#
_entry.id   AF-A0AAE1AV93-F1
#
_cell.length_a   1.000
_cell.length_b   1.000
_cell.length_c   1.000
_cell.angle_alpha   90.00
_cell.angle_beta   90.00
_cell.angle_gamma   90.00
#
_symmetry.space_group_name_H-M   'P 1'
#
loop_
_entity.id
_entity.type
_entity.pdbx_description
1 polymer ?
#
loop_
_entity_poly.entity_id
_entity_poly.type
_entity_poly.pdbx_seq_one_letter_code
_entity_poly.pdbx_strand_id
1 'polypeptide(L)'
;MAHLGGGFQAGTAVIPCSKVEISISCRKLRDLDVFSKSDPMCVVYTQDIKSQRYIEYERTETIQDNLNPEFAKKVVIDYFFEEAQRLKFEVYDVDSQSRNLQQHDFIGWVEVTLGEIVGAVGGCVVKKLRSNLQGENGDILLRAEELGSSKEMAIFHLKASKLDQKNWWGLFGKSDPFLTFYRANEDNSYTVVHRTEVIKNTLSPDWKTFSLPIRTICNGDYERSIKVECHDWEASGSHQLIGSFITNMREMSSSNQPTFELMHPKTKKKAGQVYVASCHIEEQSSFIDYIRGGMQMNFTVAVDFTASNGNPHSPTSLHYYNPYQLNQYAAAISAVGEVIQNYDSDKLFPALGFGARMPDGSVSHEFALNFQPQNPFCSGIDGVLAAYYHSLNSVQLYGPTNFAPVINHVARFAAGSRDGSEYFVLLIITDGIITDLPQTKEAIVHASTLPLSIIIVGVGDADFTEMDILDGDDVRLSSRGRYAERDIVQFVPFRNFLQSGSASMHVSQAHLAKEVLAEIPEQILSYMKRYGIKPRPPLQGNVNQMQGNVGGYIPPHVQQQPHATSYPSGPPQHHNMGPGPQHHNMGSFPQHHNMGSLPQQHNMGPLPQQHNMGPPPPYQP
;
A
#
# COMPACT_ATOMS: atom_id res chain seq x y z
N MET A 1 9.53 34.43 -19.87
CA MET A 1 8.19 34.97 -20.16
C MET A 1 7.17 33.97 -19.65
N ALA A 2 6.15 34.45 -18.97
CA ALA A 2 5.21 33.67 -18.16
C ALA A 2 4.35 32.70 -18.97
N HIS A 3 4.20 31.47 -18.47
CA HIS A 3 3.02 30.63 -18.71
C HIS A 3 2.41 30.27 -17.34
N LEU A 4 1.74 31.26 -16.74
CA LEU A 4 0.65 31.04 -15.80
C LEU A 4 -0.57 30.69 -16.64
N GLY A 5 -0.91 29.40 -16.71
CA GLY A 5 -2.00 28.90 -17.53
C GLY A 5 -2.19 27.41 -17.34
N GLY A 6 -2.23 26.94 -16.10
CA GLY A 6 -2.67 25.58 -15.78
C GLY A 6 -4.15 25.45 -16.10
N GLY A 7 -4.47 25.08 -17.33
CA GLY A 7 -5.80 24.62 -17.70
C GLY A 7 -6.13 23.35 -16.92
N PHE A 8 -7.30 23.31 -16.30
CA PHE A 8 -7.85 22.11 -15.67
C PHE A 8 -7.77 20.91 -16.62
N GLN A 9 -7.08 19.83 -16.22
CA GLN A 9 -7.16 18.53 -16.86
C GLN A 9 -8.44 17.82 -16.39
N ALA A 10 -9.24 17.33 -17.33
CA ALA A 10 -10.39 16.50 -17.02
C ALA A 10 -9.91 15.17 -16.38
N GLY A 11 -10.40 14.84 -15.18
CA GLY A 11 -10.14 13.55 -14.53
C GLY A 11 -9.53 13.61 -13.12
N THR A 12 -9.07 14.76 -12.64
CA THR A 12 -8.40 14.83 -11.33
C THR A 12 -9.39 15.05 -10.18
N ALA A 13 -9.90 13.97 -9.60
CA ALA A 13 -10.61 14.02 -8.33
C ALA A 13 -10.30 12.77 -7.47
N VAL A 14 -9.56 13.03 -6.38
CA VAL A 14 -9.22 12.13 -5.26
C VAL A 14 -8.11 11.12 -5.59
N ILE A 15 -7.01 11.17 -4.81
CA ILE A 15 -6.00 10.11 -4.75
C ILE A 15 -6.76 8.81 -4.43
N PRO A 16 -6.78 7.79 -5.32
CA PRO A 16 -7.57 6.59 -5.09
C PRO A 16 -6.97 5.79 -3.92
N CYS A 17 -7.39 6.12 -2.69
CA CYS A 17 -7.11 5.36 -1.50
C CYS A 17 -8.33 4.50 -1.13
N SER A 18 -8.07 3.22 -0.86
CA SER A 18 -9.07 2.31 -0.31
C SER A 18 -9.40 2.72 1.12
N LYS A 19 -10.64 2.48 1.57
CA LYS A 19 -10.97 2.51 3.00
C LYS A 19 -10.95 1.11 3.56
N VAL A 20 -10.30 0.97 4.71
CA VAL A 20 -10.23 -0.29 5.45
C VAL A 20 -10.98 -0.13 6.77
N GLU A 21 -11.82 -1.11 7.08
CA GLU A 21 -12.44 -1.31 8.37
C GLU A 21 -11.63 -2.30 9.20
N ILE A 22 -11.31 -1.94 10.44
CA ILE A 22 -10.58 -2.78 11.39
C ILE A 22 -11.55 -3.31 12.45
N SER A 23 -11.70 -4.64 12.49
CA SER A 23 -12.31 -5.38 13.58
C SER A 23 -11.28 -5.71 14.65
N ILE A 24 -11.66 -5.48 15.91
CA ILE A 24 -10.79 -5.71 17.08
C ILE A 24 -11.44 -6.78 17.96
N SER A 25 -10.66 -7.77 18.38
CA SER A 25 -11.04 -8.68 19.46
C SER A 25 -9.82 -9.03 20.30
N CYS A 26 -10.03 -9.45 21.55
CA CYS A 26 -8.96 -9.92 22.41
C CYS A 26 -9.24 -11.33 22.91
N ARG A 27 -8.19 -12.02 23.36
CA ARG A 27 -8.27 -13.36 23.95
C ARG A 27 -7.39 -13.43 25.20
N LYS A 28 -7.88 -14.16 26.21
CA LYS A 28 -7.15 -14.43 27.45
C LYS A 28 -6.57 -13.15 28.08
N LEU A 29 -7.36 -12.08 28.08
CA LEU A 29 -6.96 -10.86 28.77
C LEU A 29 -6.66 -11.16 30.23
N ARG A 30 -5.74 -10.38 30.80
CA ARG A 30 -5.48 -10.43 32.23
C ARG A 30 -6.73 -10.01 32.98
N ASP A 31 -7.03 -10.77 34.02
CA ASP A 31 -8.05 -10.41 35.00
C ASP A 31 -7.42 -9.46 36.03
N LEU A 32 -7.90 -8.23 36.11
CA LEU A 32 -7.45 -7.23 37.08
C LEU A 32 -8.45 -7.06 38.23
N ASP A 33 -9.65 -7.60 38.08
CA ASP A 33 -10.69 -7.54 39.10
C ASP A 33 -10.56 -8.63 40.17
N VAL A 34 -10.99 -8.29 41.39
CA VAL A 34 -10.90 -9.20 42.56
C VAL A 34 -12.11 -10.11 42.68
N PHE A 35 -13.29 -9.66 42.24
CA PHE A 35 -14.57 -10.34 42.43
C PHE A 35 -15.37 -10.56 41.14
N SER A 36 -14.87 -10.04 40.02
CA SER A 36 -15.44 -10.07 38.66
C SER A 36 -14.33 -10.39 37.66
N LYS A 37 -14.67 -10.43 36.38
CA LYS A 37 -13.67 -10.38 35.32
C LYS A 37 -13.54 -8.94 34.84
N SER A 38 -12.38 -8.59 34.30
CA SER A 38 -12.19 -7.29 33.63
C SER A 38 -13.28 -6.93 32.61
N ASP A 39 -13.57 -5.64 32.54
CA ASP A 39 -14.48 -4.92 31.66
C ASP A 39 -13.72 -4.21 30.53
N PRO A 40 -13.23 -4.93 29.50
CA PRO A 40 -12.30 -4.36 28.53
C PRO A 40 -12.91 -3.29 27.61
N MET A 41 -12.10 -2.27 27.34
CA MET A 41 -12.25 -1.29 26.26
C MET A 41 -10.92 -1.14 25.51
N CYS A 42 -10.96 -1.02 24.18
CA CYS A 42 -9.78 -0.72 23.37
C CYS A 42 -9.79 0.74 22.88
N VAL A 43 -8.65 1.42 23.05
CA VAL A 43 -8.37 2.77 22.55
C VAL A 43 -7.38 2.66 21.39
N VAL A 44 -7.71 3.25 20.25
CA VAL A 44 -6.91 3.24 19.04
C VAL A 44 -6.33 4.62 18.81
N TYR A 45 -5.03 4.68 18.52
CA TYR A 45 -4.30 5.90 18.23
C TYR A 45 -3.63 5.82 16.86
N THR A 46 -3.57 6.96 16.17
CA THR A 46 -2.76 7.15 14.96
C THR A 46 -1.54 7.99 15.29
N GLN A 47 -0.39 7.69 14.70
CA GLN A 47 0.80 8.52 14.87
C GLN A 47 0.83 9.68 13.87
N ASP A 48 1.03 10.91 14.35
CA ASP A 48 1.30 12.05 13.49
C ASP A 48 2.75 12.00 12.97
N ILE A 49 2.92 12.06 11.65
CA ILE A 49 4.22 11.91 10.98
C ILE A 49 5.22 12.99 11.43
N LYS A 50 4.76 14.24 11.61
CA LYS A 50 5.64 15.37 11.95
C LYS A 50 6.11 15.31 13.40
N SER A 51 5.17 15.26 14.33
CA SER A 51 5.44 15.30 15.77
C SER A 51 5.83 13.95 16.36
N GLN A 52 5.61 12.85 15.63
CA GLN A 52 5.77 11.46 16.09
C GLN A 52 4.88 11.12 17.30
N ARG A 53 3.89 11.96 17.62
CA ARG A 53 2.97 11.75 18.73
C ARG A 53 1.80 10.88 18.31
N TYR A 54 1.41 9.96 19.18
CA TYR A 54 0.15 9.24 19.06
C TYR A 54 -1.01 10.14 19.47
N ILE A 55 -2.02 10.22 18.61
CA ILE A 55 -3.25 10.97 18.80
C ILE A 55 -4.39 9.97 18.86
N GLU A 56 -5.24 10.09 19.88
CA GLU A 56 -6.40 9.22 20.04
C GLU A 56 -7.30 9.38 18.82
N TYR A 57 -7.58 8.26 18.15
CA TYR A 57 -8.38 8.21 16.94
C TYR A 57 -9.80 7.75 17.26
N GLU A 58 -9.94 6.67 18.03
CA GLU A 58 -11.24 6.07 18.32
C GLU A 58 -11.20 5.20 19.58
N ARG A 59 -12.35 5.01 20.22
CA ARG A 59 -12.54 4.02 21.31
C ARG A 59 -13.64 3.03 20.95
N THR A 60 -13.45 1.76 21.31
CA THR A 60 -14.52 0.75 21.25
C THR A 60 -15.53 0.97 22.37
N GLU A 61 -16.65 0.24 22.34
CA GLU A 61 -17.46 0.03 23.52
C GLU A 61 -16.73 -0.79 24.59
N THR A 62 -17.23 -0.71 25.82
CA THR A 62 -16.82 -1.55 26.96
C THR A 62 -17.65 -2.84 26.96
N ILE A 63 -17.00 -3.98 27.14
CA ILE A 63 -17.69 -5.28 27.27
C ILE A 63 -17.51 -5.76 28.71
N GLN A 64 -18.62 -6.01 29.41
CA GLN A 64 -18.57 -6.38 30.83
C GLN A 64 -18.16 -7.84 31.05
N ASP A 65 -17.40 -8.09 32.11
CA ASP A 65 -17.05 -9.42 32.65
C ASP A 65 -16.46 -10.39 31.60
N ASN A 66 -15.55 -9.91 30.75
CA ASN A 66 -15.13 -10.69 29.58
C ASN A 66 -13.63 -10.59 29.26
N LEU A 67 -12.91 -11.70 29.46
CA LEU A 67 -11.49 -11.80 29.09
C LEU A 67 -11.25 -12.16 27.60
N ASN A 68 -12.30 -12.34 26.81
CA ASN A 68 -12.24 -12.65 25.38
C ASN A 68 -13.20 -11.75 24.57
N PRO A 69 -13.10 -10.41 24.71
CA PRO A 69 -14.04 -9.48 24.09
C PRO A 69 -13.98 -9.56 22.56
N GLU A 70 -15.14 -9.42 21.92
CA GLU A 70 -15.28 -9.18 20.49
C GLU A 70 -16.02 -7.86 20.31
N PHE A 71 -15.31 -6.82 19.89
CA PHE A 71 -15.87 -5.49 19.80
C PHE A 71 -16.70 -5.32 18.52
N ALA A 72 -17.94 -4.87 18.69
CA ALA A 72 -18.87 -4.51 17.63
C ALA A 72 -18.43 -3.24 16.92
N LYS A 73 -17.94 -2.22 17.65
CA LYS A 73 -17.45 -0.98 17.03
C LYS A 73 -16.19 -1.26 16.22
N LYS A 74 -16.19 -0.78 14.98
CA LYS A 74 -15.11 -0.93 14.01
C LYS A 74 -14.39 0.39 13.81
N VAL A 75 -13.11 0.33 13.43
CA VAL A 75 -12.30 1.52 13.14
C VAL A 75 -12.10 1.63 11.63
N VAL A 76 -12.64 2.70 11.03
CA VAL A 76 -12.51 2.94 9.59
C VAL A 76 -11.38 3.94 9.34
N ILE A 77 -10.39 3.54 8.53
CA ILE A 77 -9.19 4.33 8.23
C ILE A 77 -8.97 4.34 6.70
N ASP A 78 -8.54 5.49 6.16
CA ASP A 78 -8.06 5.56 4.78
C ASP A 78 -6.70 4.85 4.67
N TYR A 79 -6.56 3.92 3.73
CA TYR A 79 -5.36 3.13 3.53
C TYR A 79 -4.54 3.68 2.37
N PHE A 80 -3.29 4.02 2.65
CA PHE A 80 -2.28 4.49 1.70
C PHE A 80 -1.17 3.46 1.66
N PHE A 81 -0.98 2.83 0.49
CA PHE A 81 0.03 1.79 0.32
C PHE A 81 1.43 2.33 0.62
N GLU A 82 1.67 3.55 0.17
CA GLU A 82 2.93 4.28 0.19
C GLU A 82 3.32 4.84 1.57
N GLU A 83 2.46 4.68 2.59
CA GLU A 83 2.69 5.21 3.93
C GLU A 83 2.82 4.10 4.99
N ALA A 84 3.83 4.23 5.86
CA ALA A 84 3.94 3.43 7.08
C ALA A 84 2.97 3.98 8.15
N GLN A 85 1.66 3.81 7.94
CA GLN A 85 0.61 4.31 8.83
C GLN A 85 0.62 3.57 10.17
N ARG A 86 1.32 4.14 11.16
CA ARG A 86 1.52 3.54 12.50
C ARG A 86 0.27 3.72 13.38
N LEU A 87 -0.19 2.59 13.91
CA LEU A 87 -1.34 2.48 14.80
C LEU A 87 -0.89 1.92 16.15
N LYS A 88 -1.45 2.47 17.24
CA LYS A 88 -1.29 1.92 18.58
C LYS A 88 -2.65 1.54 19.13
N PHE A 89 -2.72 0.36 19.73
CA PHE A 89 -3.91 -0.16 20.39
C PHE A 89 -3.58 -0.34 21.87
N GLU A 90 -4.34 0.30 22.74
CA GLU A 90 -4.25 0.17 24.19
C GLU A 90 -5.54 -0.45 24.72
N VAL A 91 -5.43 -1.42 25.62
CA VAL A 91 -6.57 -2.10 26.23
C VAL A 91 -6.60 -1.76 27.71
N TYR A 92 -7.78 -1.34 28.17
CA TYR A 92 -8.05 -0.94 29.55
C TYR A 92 -9.18 -1.77 30.13
N ASP A 93 -9.12 -1.99 31.43
CA ASP A 93 -10.21 -2.45 32.27
C ASP A 93 -10.97 -1.24 32.83
N VAL A 94 -12.28 -1.17 32.64
CA VAL A 94 -13.07 0.05 32.87
C VAL A 94 -13.73 0.04 34.25
N ASP A 95 -13.09 0.70 35.22
CA ASP A 95 -13.59 0.78 36.61
C ASP A 95 -14.68 1.83 36.88
N SER A 96 -14.90 2.75 35.93
CA SER A 96 -15.79 3.90 36.14
C SER A 96 -16.44 4.41 34.86
N GLN A 97 -17.45 5.28 34.99
CA GLN A 97 -18.08 5.95 33.84
C GLN A 97 -17.26 7.12 33.28
N SER A 98 -16.08 7.38 33.83
CA SER A 98 -15.22 8.47 33.40
C SER A 98 -14.67 8.24 31.99
N ARG A 99 -14.37 9.32 31.28
CA ARG A 99 -13.61 9.23 30.01
C ARG A 99 -12.09 9.31 30.24
N ASN A 100 -11.66 9.64 31.45
CA ASN A 100 -10.26 9.79 31.77
C ASN A 100 -9.59 8.42 31.93
N LEU A 101 -8.68 8.07 31.02
CA LEU A 101 -7.95 6.80 31.02
C LEU A 101 -7.12 6.55 32.28
N GLN A 102 -6.78 7.60 33.05
CA GLN A 102 -6.09 7.45 34.34
C GLN A 102 -6.98 6.86 35.45
N GLN A 103 -8.29 6.74 35.21
CA GLN A 103 -9.27 6.18 36.15
C GLN A 103 -9.69 4.75 35.78
N HIS A 104 -8.89 4.10 34.92
CA HIS A 104 -9.10 2.77 34.41
C HIS A 104 -7.78 2.01 34.50
N ASP A 105 -7.86 0.71 34.80
CA ASP A 105 -6.68 -0.12 34.91
C ASP A 105 -6.13 -0.53 33.53
N PHE A 106 -4.82 -0.37 33.35
CA PHE A 106 -4.15 -0.64 32.08
C PHE A 106 -3.80 -2.11 31.92
N ILE A 107 -4.35 -2.78 30.90
CA ILE A 107 -4.07 -4.20 30.62
C ILE A 107 -2.80 -4.32 29.77
N GLY A 108 -2.73 -3.63 28.63
CA GLY A 108 -1.58 -3.71 27.74
C GLY A 108 -1.77 -3.00 26.40
N TRP A 109 -0.72 -3.03 25.58
CA TRP A 109 -0.69 -2.35 24.28
C TRP A 109 0.01 -3.13 23.18
N VAL A 110 -0.26 -2.75 21.94
CA VAL A 110 0.53 -3.13 20.76
C VAL A 110 0.66 -1.95 19.80
N GLU A 111 1.78 -1.89 19.09
CA GLU A 111 1.98 -1.02 17.92
C GLU A 111 2.15 -1.88 16.68
N VAL A 112 1.46 -1.52 15.60
CA VAL A 112 1.50 -2.16 14.27
C VAL A 112 1.32 -1.10 13.20
N THR A 113 1.70 -1.38 11.96
CA THR A 113 1.30 -0.53 10.83
C THR A 113 -0.02 -1.02 10.23
N LEU A 114 -0.80 -0.14 9.60
CA LEU A 114 -1.99 -0.56 8.86
C LEU A 114 -1.62 -1.53 7.72
N GLY A 115 -0.50 -1.27 7.04
CA GLY A 115 0.05 -2.17 6.01
C GLY A 115 0.34 -3.57 6.54
N GLU A 116 0.84 -3.71 7.77
CA GLU A 116 1.05 -5.02 8.40
C GLU A 116 -0.26 -5.80 8.60
N ILE A 117 -1.35 -5.13 8.99
CA ILE A 117 -2.67 -5.78 9.15
C ILE A 117 -3.24 -6.19 7.79
N VAL A 118 -3.16 -5.28 6.80
CA VAL A 118 -3.68 -5.49 5.44
C VAL A 118 -2.91 -6.57 4.69
N GLY A 119 -1.58 -6.59 4.82
CA GLY A 119 -0.67 -7.55 4.19
C GLY A 119 -0.62 -8.92 4.86
N ALA A 120 -1.15 -9.05 6.08
CA ALA A 120 -1.18 -10.33 6.77
C ALA A 120 -2.05 -11.36 6.04
N VAL A 121 -1.61 -12.63 6.08
CA VAL A 121 -2.38 -13.75 5.53
C VAL A 121 -3.77 -13.81 6.19
N GLY A 122 -4.82 -13.77 5.36
CA GLY A 122 -6.20 -13.71 5.84
C GLY A 122 -6.62 -12.37 6.44
N GLY A 123 -5.85 -11.30 6.19
CA GLY A 123 -6.14 -9.93 6.62
C GLY A 123 -6.25 -9.79 8.13
N CYS A 124 -5.54 -10.61 8.89
CA CYS A 124 -5.65 -10.66 10.34
C CYS A 124 -4.28 -10.88 10.98
N VAL A 125 -3.92 -10.02 11.93
CA VAL A 125 -2.73 -10.20 12.78
C VAL A 125 -3.16 -10.54 14.19
N VAL A 126 -2.39 -11.43 14.83
CA VAL A 126 -2.51 -11.75 16.25
C VAL A 126 -1.24 -11.30 16.95
N LYS A 127 -1.38 -10.48 17.99
CA LYS A 127 -0.24 -9.91 18.73
C LYS A 127 -0.43 -10.09 20.22
N LYS A 128 0.65 -10.38 20.93
CA LYS A 128 0.67 -10.37 22.40
C LYS A 128 0.64 -8.93 22.91
N LEU A 129 -0.23 -8.66 23.88
CA LEU A 129 -0.27 -7.35 24.54
C LEU A 129 0.97 -7.16 25.42
N ARG A 130 1.68 -6.06 25.18
CA ARG A 130 2.83 -5.63 25.97
C ARG A 130 2.35 -4.83 27.17
N SER A 131 2.92 -5.07 28.34
CA SER A 131 2.64 -4.30 29.55
C SER A 131 3.87 -4.29 30.45
N ASN A 132 3.93 -3.32 31.37
CA ASN A 132 4.94 -3.30 32.43
C ASN A 132 4.60 -4.29 33.56
N LEU A 133 3.39 -4.86 33.52
CA LEU A 133 2.96 -5.89 34.46
C LEU A 133 3.65 -7.23 34.15
N GLN A 134 4.09 -7.95 35.18
CA GLN A 134 4.69 -9.28 35.02
C GLN A 134 3.65 -10.31 34.57
N GLY A 135 4.00 -11.19 33.62
CA GLY A 135 3.13 -12.27 33.11
C GLY A 135 2.49 -11.98 31.76
N GLU A 136 1.60 -12.85 31.30
CA GLU A 136 0.85 -12.64 30.04
C GLU A 136 -0.31 -11.66 30.25
N ASN A 137 -0.60 -10.83 29.25
CA ASN A 137 -1.67 -9.82 29.30
C ASN A 137 -2.80 -10.09 28.29
N GLY A 138 -2.73 -11.25 27.63
CA GLY A 138 -3.63 -11.64 26.56
C GLY A 138 -3.11 -11.28 25.16
N ASP A 139 -3.88 -11.72 24.18
CA ASP A 139 -3.65 -11.50 22.76
C ASP A 139 -4.70 -10.53 22.21
N ILE A 140 -4.29 -9.68 21.27
CA ILE A 140 -5.19 -8.84 20.46
C ILE A 140 -5.16 -9.34 19.02
N LEU A 141 -6.35 -9.45 18.43
CA LEU A 141 -6.59 -9.84 17.06
C LEU A 141 -7.13 -8.64 16.30
N LEU A 142 -6.44 -8.25 15.24
CA LEU A 142 -6.78 -7.10 14.41
C LEU A 142 -7.05 -7.61 12.99
N ARG A 143 -8.29 -7.47 12.53
CA ARG A 143 -8.71 -7.90 11.18
C ARG A 143 -9.08 -6.69 10.34
N ALA A 144 -8.43 -6.55 9.20
CA ALA A 144 -8.74 -5.53 8.21
C ALA A 144 -9.71 -6.07 7.15
N GLU A 145 -10.69 -5.27 6.73
CA GLU A 145 -11.56 -5.52 5.58
C GLU A 145 -11.68 -4.27 4.71
N GLU A 146 -11.46 -4.40 3.40
CA GLU A 146 -11.64 -3.29 2.48
C GLU A 146 -13.14 -3.05 2.24
N LEU A 147 -13.58 -1.80 2.34
CA LEU A 147 -14.98 -1.46 2.11
C LEU A 147 -15.34 -1.63 0.62
N GLY A 148 -16.38 -2.42 0.32
CA GLY A 148 -16.78 -2.76 -1.05
C GLY A 148 -17.08 -1.56 -1.96
N SER A 149 -17.59 -0.45 -1.42
CA SER A 149 -17.79 0.80 -2.17
C SER A 149 -16.49 1.44 -2.68
N SER A 150 -15.33 0.99 -2.20
CA SER A 150 -14.01 1.39 -2.72
C SER A 150 -13.68 0.72 -4.06
N LYS A 151 -14.38 -0.36 -4.43
CA LYS A 151 -14.10 -1.20 -5.61
C LYS A 151 -15.04 -0.95 -6.78
N GLU A 152 -16.14 -0.26 -6.55
CA GLU A 152 -17.18 -0.04 -7.57
C GLU A 152 -16.88 1.21 -8.40
N MET A 153 -16.89 1.02 -9.72
CA MET A 153 -16.74 2.08 -10.72
C MET A 153 -18.03 2.20 -11.53
N ALA A 154 -18.57 3.41 -11.60
CA ALA A 154 -19.67 3.72 -12.50
C ALA A 154 -19.13 4.15 -13.86
N ILE A 155 -19.56 3.48 -14.93
CA ILE A 155 -19.18 3.76 -16.32
C ILE A 155 -20.34 4.44 -17.01
N PHE A 156 -20.14 5.69 -17.40
CA PHE A 156 -21.16 6.55 -17.99
C PHE A 156 -20.92 6.75 -19.47
N HIS A 157 -21.99 6.62 -20.26
CA HIS A 157 -22.09 7.14 -21.61
C HIS A 157 -23.32 8.04 -21.69
N LEU A 158 -23.09 9.33 -21.89
CA LEU A 158 -24.12 10.36 -21.84
C LEU A 158 -24.18 11.11 -23.16
N LYS A 159 -25.39 11.49 -23.52
CA LYS A 159 -25.66 12.28 -24.70
C LYS A 159 -26.66 13.37 -24.36
N ALA A 160 -26.65 14.46 -25.09
CA ALA A 160 -27.70 15.46 -24.99
C ALA A 160 -28.35 15.73 -26.34
N SER A 161 -29.48 16.42 -26.30
CA SER A 161 -30.17 16.88 -27.50
C SER A 161 -30.98 18.13 -27.20
N LYS A 162 -31.23 18.92 -28.26
CA LYS A 162 -32.05 20.14 -28.20
C LYS A 162 -31.54 21.15 -27.16
N LEU A 163 -30.21 21.22 -26.98
CA LEU A 163 -29.62 22.20 -26.06
C LEU A 163 -29.92 23.64 -26.54
N ASP A 164 -30.10 24.55 -25.58
CA ASP A 164 -30.22 25.97 -25.90
C ASP A 164 -28.92 26.50 -26.50
N GLN A 165 -29.05 27.33 -27.53
CA GLN A 165 -27.94 28.03 -28.17
C GLN A 165 -27.57 29.27 -27.35
N LYS A 166 -26.31 29.36 -26.90
CA LYS A 166 -25.79 30.47 -26.07
C LYS A 166 -24.82 31.40 -26.81
N ASN A 167 -24.11 30.90 -27.82
CA ASN A 167 -23.18 31.65 -28.69
C ASN A 167 -23.84 32.65 -29.67
N TRP A 168 -24.72 33.54 -29.18
CA TRP A 168 -25.47 34.49 -30.03
C TRP A 168 -24.63 35.68 -30.53
N TRP A 169 -23.51 36.02 -29.86
CA TRP A 169 -22.70 37.21 -30.19
C TRP A 169 -21.58 36.97 -31.22
N GLY A 170 -21.38 35.73 -31.68
CA GLY A 170 -20.42 35.37 -32.72
C GLY A 170 -21.10 34.63 -33.87
N LEU A 171 -21.73 35.38 -34.79
CA LEU A 171 -22.29 34.97 -36.08
C LEU A 171 -21.98 33.51 -36.51
N PHE A 172 -22.97 32.61 -36.39
CA PHE A 172 -23.08 31.24 -36.94
C PHE A 172 -22.56 30.02 -36.12
N GLY A 173 -22.38 30.12 -34.80
CA GLY A 173 -22.03 28.96 -33.95
C GLY A 173 -23.18 28.42 -33.09
N LYS A 174 -23.34 27.10 -33.00
CA LYS A 174 -24.05 26.41 -31.91
C LYS A 174 -23.23 26.51 -30.61
N SER A 175 -23.80 26.06 -29.50
CA SER A 175 -23.08 25.95 -28.22
C SER A 175 -21.90 24.96 -28.32
N ASP A 176 -20.95 25.10 -27.41
CA ASP A 176 -19.79 24.25 -27.13
C ASP A 176 -20.01 23.51 -25.78
N PRO A 177 -20.96 22.56 -25.71
CA PRO A 177 -21.42 22.01 -24.43
C PRO A 177 -20.43 21.08 -23.73
N PHE A 178 -20.40 21.17 -22.40
CA PHE A 178 -19.81 20.18 -21.49
C PHE A 178 -20.69 20.00 -20.24
N LEU A 179 -20.55 18.86 -19.56
CA LEU A 179 -21.23 18.57 -18.29
C LEU A 179 -20.29 18.78 -17.11
N THR A 180 -20.83 19.26 -16.00
CA THR A 180 -20.17 19.26 -14.68
C THR A 180 -21.03 18.48 -13.70
N PHE A 181 -20.42 17.47 -13.06
CA PHE A 181 -21.04 16.63 -12.04
C PHE A 181 -20.69 17.15 -10.66
N TYR A 182 -21.71 17.20 -9.80
CA TYR A 182 -21.57 17.58 -8.41
C TYR A 182 -22.16 16.54 -7.48
N ARG A 183 -21.41 16.17 -6.44
CA ARG A 183 -21.89 15.33 -5.34
C ARG A 183 -22.43 16.21 -4.21
N ALA A 184 -23.57 15.84 -3.63
CA ALA A 184 -24.07 16.46 -2.40
C ALA A 184 -23.19 16.13 -1.18
N ASN A 185 -22.93 17.13 -0.36
CA ASN A 185 -22.25 17.03 0.93
C ASN A 185 -23.27 16.93 2.08
N GLU A 186 -22.81 16.63 3.30
CA GLU A 186 -23.69 16.48 4.47
C GLU A 186 -24.40 17.77 4.88
N ASP A 187 -23.79 18.92 4.60
CA ASP A 187 -24.37 20.26 4.79
C ASP A 187 -25.32 20.67 3.64
N ASN A 188 -25.64 19.74 2.73
CA ASN A 188 -26.40 19.96 1.49
C ASN A 188 -25.73 20.89 0.46
N SER A 189 -24.46 21.27 0.67
CA SER A 189 -23.68 21.91 -0.39
C SER A 189 -23.26 20.89 -1.46
N TYR A 190 -22.70 21.37 -2.57
CA TYR A 190 -22.34 20.54 -3.72
C TYR A 190 -20.87 20.72 -4.09
N THR A 191 -20.14 19.62 -4.24
CA THR A 191 -18.72 19.60 -4.66
C THR A 191 -18.60 19.05 -6.06
N VAL A 192 -17.81 19.70 -6.93
CA VAL A 192 -17.52 19.18 -8.28
C VAL A 192 -16.71 17.90 -8.17
N VAL A 193 -17.14 16.86 -8.89
CA VAL A 193 -16.49 15.54 -8.90
C VAL A 193 -16.03 15.11 -10.29
N HIS A 194 -16.61 15.67 -11.36
CA HIS A 194 -16.19 15.38 -12.73
C HIS A 194 -16.62 16.47 -13.72
N ARG A 195 -15.88 16.60 -14.82
CA ARG A 195 -16.27 17.36 -16.01
C ARG A 195 -15.96 16.57 -17.27
N THR A 196 -16.89 16.56 -18.21
CA THR A 196 -16.66 15.94 -19.54
C THR A 196 -15.79 16.85 -20.40
N GLU A 197 -15.35 16.34 -21.55
CA GLU A 197 -14.79 17.18 -22.60
C GLU A 197 -15.81 18.17 -23.17
N VAL A 198 -15.28 19.25 -23.77
CA VAL A 198 -16.04 20.23 -24.52
C VAL A 198 -16.21 19.73 -25.95
N ILE A 199 -17.44 19.66 -26.43
CA ILE A 199 -17.73 19.35 -27.84
C ILE A 199 -18.15 20.62 -28.54
N LYS A 200 -17.36 21.06 -29.52
CA LYS A 200 -17.61 22.33 -30.20
C LYS A 200 -18.78 22.28 -31.16
N ASN A 201 -19.53 23.38 -31.24
CA ASN A 201 -20.53 23.68 -32.24
C ASN A 201 -21.61 22.59 -32.38
N THR A 202 -22.21 22.18 -31.26
CA THR A 202 -23.29 21.18 -31.25
C THR A 202 -24.39 21.49 -30.23
N LEU A 203 -25.63 21.12 -30.56
CA LEU A 203 -26.77 21.12 -29.61
C LEU A 203 -27.21 19.69 -29.26
N SER A 204 -26.48 18.69 -29.77
CA SER A 204 -26.70 17.27 -29.50
C SER A 204 -25.36 16.56 -29.30
N PRO A 205 -24.60 16.92 -28.24
CA PRO A 205 -23.32 16.30 -27.94
C PRO A 205 -23.47 14.81 -27.59
N ASP A 206 -22.46 14.04 -27.98
CA ASP A 206 -22.24 12.65 -27.61
C ASP A 206 -20.86 12.60 -26.94
N TRP A 207 -20.85 12.70 -25.61
CA TRP A 207 -19.60 12.75 -24.85
C TRP A 207 -18.95 11.37 -24.78
N LYS A 208 -17.61 11.36 -24.75
CA LYS A 208 -16.83 10.15 -24.57
C LYS A 208 -17.26 9.43 -23.29
N THR A 209 -17.27 8.10 -23.35
CA THR A 209 -17.46 7.28 -22.16
C THR A 209 -16.41 7.62 -21.11
N PHE A 210 -16.84 7.77 -19.86
CA PHE A 210 -15.97 8.03 -18.72
C PHE A 210 -16.37 7.16 -17.54
N SER A 211 -15.44 6.94 -16.61
CA SER A 211 -15.67 6.16 -15.39
C SER A 211 -15.38 6.99 -14.14
N LEU A 212 -16.18 6.82 -13.09
CA LEU A 212 -15.96 7.44 -11.78
C LEU A 212 -16.09 6.40 -10.66
N PRO A 213 -15.23 6.45 -9.62
CA PRO A 213 -15.46 5.67 -8.42
C PRO A 213 -16.81 6.04 -7.78
N ILE A 214 -17.56 5.04 -7.33
CA ILE A 214 -18.83 5.24 -6.63
C ILE A 214 -18.64 6.13 -5.39
N ARG A 215 -17.51 5.99 -4.69
CA ARG A 215 -17.15 6.87 -3.57
C ARG A 215 -16.97 8.34 -4.01
N THR A 216 -16.41 8.58 -5.19
CA THR A 216 -16.20 9.93 -5.72
C THR A 216 -17.53 10.57 -6.07
N ILE A 217 -18.42 9.87 -6.78
CA ILE A 217 -19.69 10.47 -7.25
C ILE A 217 -20.78 10.54 -6.18
N CYS A 218 -20.86 9.57 -5.28
CA CYS A 218 -21.95 9.50 -4.30
C CYS A 218 -21.55 8.96 -2.91
N ASN A 219 -20.24 8.82 -2.63
CA ASN A 219 -19.70 8.35 -1.34
C ASN A 219 -20.24 6.97 -0.91
N GLY A 220 -20.54 6.08 -1.86
CA GLY A 220 -21.13 4.77 -1.58
C GLY A 220 -22.64 4.78 -1.33
N ASP A 221 -23.27 5.94 -1.23
CA ASP A 221 -24.72 6.08 -1.04
C ASP A 221 -25.39 6.31 -2.40
N TYR A 222 -26.08 5.27 -2.90
CA TYR A 222 -26.69 5.27 -4.22
C TYR A 222 -27.91 6.20 -4.34
N GLU A 223 -28.49 6.58 -3.20
CA GLU A 223 -29.61 7.54 -3.13
C GLU A 223 -29.12 8.99 -3.04
N ARG A 224 -27.83 9.19 -2.75
CA ARG A 224 -27.26 10.52 -2.58
C ARG A 224 -27.47 11.36 -3.84
N SER A 225 -27.95 12.58 -3.60
CA SER A 225 -28.21 13.56 -4.66
C SER A 225 -26.94 13.90 -5.46
N ILE A 226 -27.07 13.81 -6.78
CA ILE A 226 -26.09 14.22 -7.78
C ILE A 226 -26.71 15.34 -8.60
N LYS A 227 -26.07 16.50 -8.60
CA LYS A 227 -26.45 17.61 -9.47
C LYS A 227 -25.57 17.59 -10.72
N VAL A 228 -26.18 17.75 -11.88
CA VAL A 228 -25.48 17.84 -13.17
C VAL A 228 -25.83 19.15 -13.84
N GLU A 229 -24.81 19.90 -14.25
CA GLU A 229 -24.98 21.17 -14.95
C GLU A 229 -24.36 21.10 -16.35
N CYS A 230 -25.11 21.52 -17.36
CA CYS A 230 -24.62 21.65 -18.72
C CYS A 230 -24.24 23.11 -18.99
N HIS A 231 -23.02 23.34 -19.43
CA HIS A 231 -22.46 24.66 -19.69
C HIS A 231 -22.01 24.79 -21.14
N ASP A 232 -22.08 25.99 -21.66
CA ASP A 232 -21.45 26.43 -22.90
C ASP A 232 -20.05 26.95 -22.60
N TRP A 233 -19.03 26.35 -23.23
CA TRP A 233 -17.64 26.76 -23.04
C TRP A 233 -17.36 28.11 -23.69
N GLU A 234 -16.54 28.92 -23.02
CA GLU A 234 -16.21 30.29 -23.42
C GLU A 234 -14.72 30.50 -23.18
N ALA A 235 -14.02 31.08 -24.16
CA ALA A 235 -12.57 31.29 -24.08
C ALA A 235 -12.15 32.24 -22.93
N SER A 236 -13.07 33.07 -22.47
CA SER A 236 -12.87 33.96 -21.31
C SER A 236 -12.78 33.23 -19.97
N GLY A 237 -13.15 31.94 -19.92
CA GLY A 237 -13.32 31.16 -18.69
C GLY A 237 -14.67 31.39 -17.98
N SER A 238 -15.47 32.37 -18.42
CA SER A 238 -16.81 32.63 -17.89
C SER A 238 -17.88 31.81 -18.63
N HIS A 239 -17.84 30.49 -18.46
CA HIS A 239 -18.77 29.56 -19.12
C HIS A 239 -20.24 29.88 -18.81
N GLN A 240 -21.11 29.79 -19.82
CA GLN A 240 -22.52 30.12 -19.68
C GLN A 240 -23.35 28.88 -19.33
N LEU A 241 -24.17 28.95 -18.28
CA LEU A 241 -25.06 27.84 -17.93
C LEU A 241 -26.18 27.67 -18.99
N ILE A 242 -26.30 26.46 -19.54
CA ILE A 242 -27.42 26.05 -20.38
C ILE A 242 -28.59 25.65 -19.48
N GLY A 243 -28.36 24.68 -18.60
CA GLY A 243 -29.35 24.22 -17.62
C GLY A 243 -28.79 23.14 -16.69
N SER A 244 -29.61 22.66 -15.77
CA SER A 244 -29.21 21.68 -14.75
C SER A 244 -30.33 20.71 -14.39
N PHE A 245 -29.97 19.55 -13.86
CA PHE A 245 -30.89 18.60 -13.23
C PHE A 245 -30.27 17.97 -11.97
N ILE A 246 -31.12 17.33 -11.16
CA ILE A 246 -30.73 16.55 -9.98
C ILE A 246 -31.21 15.12 -10.20
N THR A 247 -30.40 14.15 -9.80
CA THR A 247 -30.70 12.71 -9.85
C THR A 247 -29.88 11.97 -8.78
N ASN A 248 -29.80 10.65 -8.84
CA ASN A 248 -28.92 9.82 -8.01
C ASN A 248 -28.39 8.61 -8.81
N MET A 249 -27.53 7.79 -8.21
CA MET A 249 -26.93 6.65 -8.92
C MET A 249 -27.95 5.57 -9.27
N ARG A 250 -28.98 5.35 -8.45
CA ARG A 250 -30.03 4.35 -8.74
C ARG A 250 -30.82 4.73 -10.00
N GLU A 251 -31.19 6.00 -10.13
CA GLU A 251 -31.85 6.51 -11.33
C GLU A 251 -30.93 6.41 -12.55
N MET A 252 -29.71 6.95 -12.46
CA MET A 252 -28.75 6.97 -13.57
C MET A 252 -28.44 5.56 -14.09
N SER A 253 -28.22 4.59 -13.21
CA SER A 253 -27.90 3.19 -13.56
C SER A 253 -29.11 2.32 -13.89
N SER A 254 -30.32 2.89 -13.95
CA SER A 254 -31.53 2.13 -14.26
C SER A 254 -31.53 1.56 -15.69
N SER A 255 -32.13 0.38 -15.85
CA SER A 255 -32.20 -0.33 -17.14
C SER A 255 -32.99 0.41 -18.23
N ASN A 256 -33.75 1.46 -17.87
CA ASN A 256 -34.63 2.20 -18.76
C ASN A 256 -33.94 3.34 -19.53
N GLN A 257 -32.62 3.51 -19.42
CA GLN A 257 -31.87 4.60 -20.07
C GLN A 257 -32.51 5.97 -19.81
N PRO A 258 -32.48 6.46 -18.56
CA PRO A 258 -33.24 7.64 -18.16
C PRO A 258 -32.87 8.88 -18.97
N THR A 259 -33.86 9.76 -19.16
CA THR A 259 -33.69 11.07 -19.77
C THR A 259 -34.04 12.15 -18.76
N PHE A 260 -33.14 13.11 -18.58
CA PHE A 260 -33.27 14.23 -17.67
C PHE A 260 -33.44 15.53 -18.45
N GLU A 261 -34.47 16.29 -18.10
CA GLU A 261 -34.69 17.63 -18.69
C GLU A 261 -33.74 18.65 -18.05
N LEU A 262 -33.02 19.40 -18.89
CA LEU A 262 -32.18 20.49 -18.41
C LEU A 262 -33.06 21.71 -18.13
N MET A 263 -33.09 22.13 -16.87
CA MET A 263 -33.87 23.28 -16.43
C MET A 263 -32.95 24.46 -16.12
N HIS A 264 -33.23 25.61 -16.71
CA HIS A 264 -32.47 26.82 -16.39
C HIS A 264 -32.90 27.34 -14.99
N PRO A 265 -31.99 27.56 -14.04
CA PRO A 265 -32.33 27.77 -12.63
C PRO A 265 -33.14 29.06 -12.38
N LYS A 266 -32.86 30.12 -13.14
CA LYS A 266 -33.56 31.42 -13.03
C LYS A 266 -34.91 31.45 -13.76
N THR A 267 -34.93 31.05 -15.04
CA THR A 267 -36.13 31.16 -15.89
C THR A 267 -37.08 29.98 -15.73
N LYS A 268 -36.63 28.85 -15.14
CA LYS A 268 -37.36 27.58 -15.04
C LYS A 268 -37.85 27.05 -16.40
N LYS A 269 -37.23 27.47 -17.50
CA LYS A 269 -37.52 26.97 -18.85
C LYS A 269 -36.64 25.74 -19.14
N LYS A 270 -37.18 24.84 -19.97
CA LYS A 270 -36.43 23.73 -20.54
C LYS A 270 -35.37 24.29 -21.50
N ALA A 271 -34.13 23.84 -21.34
CA ALA A 271 -32.96 24.29 -22.09
C ALA A 271 -32.25 23.12 -22.82
N GLY A 272 -32.95 22.00 -22.98
CA GLY A 272 -32.46 20.76 -23.57
C GLY A 272 -32.73 19.54 -22.70
N GLN A 273 -32.15 18.41 -23.08
CA GLN A 273 -32.27 17.15 -22.33
C GLN A 273 -30.98 16.35 -22.44
N VAL A 274 -30.62 15.67 -21.35
CA VAL A 274 -29.51 14.72 -21.26
C VAL A 274 -30.10 13.33 -21.11
N TYR A 275 -29.69 12.38 -21.93
CA TYR A 275 -30.09 10.98 -21.81
C TYR A 275 -28.89 10.10 -21.54
N VAL A 276 -29.08 9.13 -20.64
CA VAL A 276 -28.06 8.17 -20.26
C VAL A 276 -28.10 7.02 -21.27
N ALA A 277 -27.20 7.05 -22.24
CA ALA A 277 -27.10 5.99 -23.26
C ALA A 277 -26.71 4.66 -22.62
N SER A 278 -25.78 4.69 -21.66
CA SER A 278 -25.53 3.58 -20.75
C SER A 278 -24.94 4.08 -19.44
N CYS A 279 -25.35 3.48 -18.32
CA CYS A 279 -24.67 3.61 -17.04
C CYS A 279 -24.69 2.23 -16.38
N HIS A 280 -23.52 1.64 -16.17
CA HIS A 280 -23.39 0.37 -15.46
C HIS A 280 -22.29 0.48 -14.42
N ILE A 281 -22.41 -0.37 -13.40
CA ILE A 281 -21.47 -0.41 -12.30
C ILE A 281 -20.65 -1.68 -12.46
N GLU A 282 -19.35 -1.52 -12.49
CA GLU A 282 -18.40 -2.61 -12.53
C GLU A 282 -17.61 -2.63 -11.23
N GLU A 283 -17.54 -3.79 -10.60
CA GLU A 283 -16.60 -4.04 -9.52
C GLU A 283 -15.22 -4.29 -10.14
N GLN A 284 -14.22 -3.52 -9.71
CA GLN A 284 -12.83 -3.68 -10.11
C GLN A 284 -12.04 -4.34 -8.99
N SER A 285 -11.14 -5.25 -9.37
CA SER A 285 -10.20 -5.84 -8.42
C SER A 285 -9.27 -4.76 -7.86
N SER A 286 -9.16 -4.68 -6.54
CA SER A 286 -8.26 -3.74 -5.87
C SER A 286 -6.87 -4.34 -5.69
N PHE A 287 -5.89 -3.50 -5.33
CA PHE A 287 -4.57 -3.98 -4.92
C PHE A 287 -4.66 -4.95 -3.74
N ILE A 288 -5.50 -4.64 -2.75
CA ILE A 288 -5.72 -5.46 -1.56
C ILE A 288 -6.27 -6.85 -1.94
N ASP A 289 -7.09 -6.97 -2.98
CA ASP A 289 -7.59 -8.27 -3.45
C ASP A 289 -6.47 -9.20 -3.90
N TYR A 290 -5.46 -8.68 -4.62
CA TYR A 290 -4.32 -9.49 -5.05
C TYR A 290 -3.46 -9.91 -3.87
N ILE A 291 -3.18 -8.99 -2.93
CA ILE A 291 -2.43 -9.29 -1.70
C ILE A 291 -3.14 -10.38 -0.88
N ARG A 292 -4.46 -10.25 -0.67
CA ARG A 292 -5.26 -11.26 0.04
C ARG A 292 -5.34 -12.59 -0.68
N GLY A 293 -5.35 -12.55 -2.02
CA GLY A 293 -5.25 -13.73 -2.87
C GLY A 293 -3.88 -14.43 -2.80
N GLY A 294 -2.92 -13.89 -2.06
CA GLY A 294 -1.60 -14.47 -1.85
C GLY A 294 -0.55 -14.02 -2.86
N MET A 295 -0.78 -12.93 -3.60
CA MET A 295 0.27 -12.31 -4.40
C MET A 295 1.42 -11.85 -3.48
N GLN A 296 2.64 -12.26 -3.81
CA GLN A 296 3.86 -11.85 -3.13
C GLN A 296 4.48 -10.65 -3.85
N MET A 297 4.93 -9.65 -3.10
CA MET A 297 5.75 -8.57 -3.62
C MET A 297 7.22 -8.86 -3.34
N ASN A 298 7.96 -9.29 -4.36
CA ASN A 298 9.38 -9.58 -4.28
C ASN A 298 10.21 -8.30 -4.40
N PHE A 299 10.81 -7.85 -3.31
CA PHE A 299 11.57 -6.59 -3.26
C PHE A 299 13.07 -6.82 -3.41
N THR A 300 13.68 -6.21 -4.43
CA THR A 300 15.13 -6.24 -4.68
C THR A 300 15.71 -4.84 -4.54
N VAL A 301 16.84 -4.72 -3.85
CA VAL A 301 17.58 -3.47 -3.71
C VAL A 301 18.87 -3.54 -4.54
N ALA A 302 19.12 -2.54 -5.38
CA ALA A 302 20.34 -2.37 -6.15
C ALA A 302 20.98 -1.02 -5.79
N VAL A 303 22.21 -1.07 -5.28
CA VAL A 303 22.93 0.11 -4.79
C VAL A 303 24.11 0.42 -5.71
N ASP A 304 24.25 1.69 -6.07
CA ASP A 304 25.38 2.20 -6.81
C ASP A 304 26.64 2.24 -5.93
N PHE A 305 27.74 1.66 -6.42
CA PHE A 305 29.07 1.66 -5.79
C PHE A 305 30.11 2.33 -6.70
N THR A 306 29.71 3.29 -7.51
CA THR A 306 30.61 4.02 -8.41
C THR A 306 31.43 5.06 -7.66
N ALA A 307 32.58 5.41 -8.24
CA ALA A 307 33.57 6.30 -7.64
C ALA A 307 33.09 7.76 -7.54
N SER A 308 32.03 8.17 -8.26
CA SER A 308 31.40 9.50 -8.13
C SER A 308 30.93 9.79 -6.70
N ASN A 309 30.56 8.74 -5.94
CA ASN A 309 30.14 8.83 -4.56
C ASN A 309 31.23 9.28 -3.57
N GLY A 310 32.50 9.29 -4.00
CA GLY A 310 33.66 9.59 -3.16
C GLY A 310 34.03 8.47 -2.18
N ASN A 311 35.17 8.60 -1.52
CA ASN A 311 35.66 7.56 -0.59
C ASN A 311 34.71 7.41 0.62
N PRO A 312 34.18 6.20 0.93
CA PRO A 312 33.25 5.99 2.06
C PRO A 312 33.79 6.39 3.44
N HIS A 313 35.12 6.50 3.60
CA HIS A 313 35.75 6.99 4.83
C HIS A 313 35.77 8.52 4.93
N SER A 314 35.44 9.24 3.86
CA SER A 314 35.36 10.69 3.83
C SER A 314 33.99 11.16 4.29
N PRO A 315 33.90 12.12 5.24
CA PRO A 315 32.62 12.73 5.65
C PRO A 315 31.82 13.40 4.53
N THR A 316 32.47 13.71 3.39
CA THR A 316 31.82 14.30 2.21
C THR A 316 31.27 13.26 1.24
N SER A 317 31.51 11.98 1.48
CA SER A 317 31.01 10.90 0.61
C SER A 317 29.53 10.65 0.84
N LEU A 318 28.81 10.33 -0.24
CA LEU A 318 27.41 9.91 -0.16
C LEU A 318 27.24 8.55 0.52
N HIS A 319 28.32 7.74 0.58
CA HIS A 319 28.37 6.47 1.31
C HIS A 319 28.92 6.60 2.73
N TYR A 320 29.19 7.81 3.22
CA TYR A 320 29.81 7.98 4.54
C TYR A 320 28.98 7.28 5.63
N TYR A 321 29.65 6.45 6.44
CA TYR A 321 29.01 5.83 7.59
C TYR A 321 29.09 6.76 8.79
N ASN A 322 27.94 7.26 9.23
CA ASN A 322 27.80 8.01 10.46
C ASN A 322 26.98 7.18 11.47
N PRO A 323 27.50 6.90 12.68
CA PRO A 323 26.79 6.09 13.67
C PRO A 323 25.52 6.76 14.23
N TYR A 324 25.34 8.06 14.02
CA TYR A 324 24.18 8.82 14.52
C TYR A 324 23.16 9.19 13.45
N GLN A 325 23.52 9.08 12.17
CA GLN A 325 22.66 9.51 11.07
C GLN A 325 22.88 8.64 9.84
N LEU A 326 21.78 8.18 9.23
CA LEU A 326 21.84 7.46 7.97
C LEU A 326 22.33 8.37 6.85
N ASN A 327 23.20 7.85 5.98
CA ASN A 327 23.47 8.48 4.69
C ASN A 327 22.26 8.33 3.75
N GLN A 328 22.28 9.03 2.62
CA GLN A 328 21.13 9.09 1.70
C GLN A 328 20.74 7.71 1.15
N TYR A 329 21.73 6.85 0.86
CA TYR A 329 21.48 5.47 0.44
C TYR A 329 20.75 4.66 1.52
N ALA A 330 21.30 4.63 2.73
CA ALA A 330 20.69 3.89 3.83
C ALA A 330 19.29 4.44 4.20
N ALA A 331 19.12 5.76 4.17
CA ALA A 331 17.84 6.40 4.42
C ALA A 331 16.79 6.04 3.34
N ALA A 332 17.18 5.97 2.07
CA ALA A 332 16.30 5.52 0.97
C ALA A 332 15.94 4.03 1.08
N ILE A 333 16.92 3.16 1.38
CA ILE A 333 16.68 1.73 1.65
C ILE A 333 15.66 1.57 2.78
N SER A 334 15.87 2.27 3.90
CA SER A 334 14.94 2.23 5.04
C SER A 334 13.56 2.77 4.67
N ALA A 335 13.46 3.91 3.99
CA ALA A 335 12.20 4.55 3.66
C ALA A 335 11.29 3.65 2.80
N VAL A 336 11.84 3.11 1.71
CA VAL A 336 11.10 2.25 0.78
C VAL A 336 10.84 0.88 1.40
N GLY A 337 11.88 0.31 2.02
CA GLY A 337 11.84 -1.02 2.60
C GLY A 337 10.88 -1.14 3.78
N GLU A 338 10.74 -0.08 4.60
CA GLU A 338 9.83 -0.09 5.75
C GLU A 338 8.37 -0.33 5.36
N VAL A 339 7.98 0.20 4.19
CA VAL A 339 6.63 0.09 3.66
C VAL A 339 6.43 -1.24 2.92
N ILE A 340 7.30 -1.53 1.92
CA ILE A 340 7.14 -2.70 1.04
C ILE A 340 7.24 -4.03 1.80
N GLN A 341 8.07 -4.13 2.84
CA GLN A 341 8.26 -5.39 3.58
C GLN A 341 6.99 -5.97 4.21
N ASN A 342 5.90 -5.20 4.30
CA ASN A 342 4.61 -5.68 4.82
C ASN A 342 3.86 -6.55 3.81
N TYR A 343 4.27 -6.53 2.55
CA TYR A 343 3.64 -7.25 1.43
C TYR A 343 4.53 -8.36 0.85
N ASP A 344 5.67 -8.60 1.52
CA ASP A 344 6.57 -9.73 1.30
C ASP A 344 6.44 -10.69 2.50
N SER A 345 6.07 -11.94 2.25
CA SER A 345 5.77 -12.89 3.33
C SER A 345 6.99 -13.47 4.02
N ASP A 346 8.13 -13.62 3.32
CA ASP A 346 9.35 -14.21 3.89
C ASP A 346 10.32 -13.13 4.38
N LYS A 347 10.16 -11.88 3.90
CA LYS A 347 11.00 -10.73 4.23
C LYS A 347 12.47 -11.01 3.92
N LEU A 348 12.74 -11.80 2.88
CA LEU A 348 14.05 -12.10 2.36
C LEU A 348 14.27 -11.26 1.10
N PHE A 349 15.15 -10.26 1.20
CA PHE A 349 15.33 -9.28 0.13
C PHE A 349 16.67 -9.49 -0.58
N PRO A 350 16.68 -9.78 -1.90
CA PRO A 350 17.89 -9.73 -2.69
C PRO A 350 18.53 -8.33 -2.63
N ALA A 351 19.81 -8.29 -2.28
CA ALA A 351 20.56 -7.05 -2.14
C ALA A 351 21.77 -7.09 -3.10
N LEU A 352 21.76 -6.21 -4.08
CA LEU A 352 22.73 -6.13 -5.17
C LEU A 352 23.50 -4.80 -5.11
N GLY A 353 24.75 -4.83 -5.55
CA GLY A 353 25.57 -3.65 -5.82
C GLY A 353 26.01 -3.63 -7.28
N PHE A 354 26.31 -2.44 -7.81
CA PHE A 354 26.83 -2.30 -9.18
C PHE A 354 27.87 -1.18 -9.29
N GLY A 355 28.80 -1.30 -10.23
CA GLY A 355 29.81 -0.27 -10.52
C GLY A 355 31.04 -0.32 -9.60
N ALA A 356 31.32 -1.46 -8.98
CA ALA A 356 32.47 -1.66 -8.10
C ALA A 356 33.56 -2.52 -8.74
N ARG A 357 34.78 -2.39 -8.24
CA ARG A 357 35.84 -3.38 -8.44
C ARG A 357 35.87 -4.34 -7.24
N MET A 358 35.74 -5.63 -7.51
CA MET A 358 35.72 -6.71 -6.54
C MET A 358 37.12 -7.02 -6.00
N PRO A 359 37.25 -7.76 -4.87
CA PRO A 359 38.55 -8.12 -4.29
C PRO A 359 39.50 -8.86 -5.24
N ASP A 360 38.96 -9.59 -6.22
CA ASP A 360 39.73 -10.29 -7.25
C ASP A 360 40.23 -9.37 -8.38
N GLY A 361 39.92 -8.07 -8.30
CA GLY A 361 40.30 -7.05 -9.29
C GLY A 361 39.34 -6.93 -10.46
N SER A 362 38.32 -7.78 -10.58
CA SER A 362 37.31 -7.69 -11.63
C SER A 362 36.38 -6.49 -11.40
N VAL A 363 35.93 -5.87 -12.49
CA VAL A 363 34.88 -4.83 -12.42
C VAL A 363 33.54 -5.51 -12.54
N SER A 364 32.66 -5.26 -11.56
CA SER A 364 31.32 -5.82 -11.52
C SER A 364 30.27 -4.74 -11.68
N HIS A 365 29.33 -5.00 -12.58
CA HIS A 365 28.10 -4.21 -12.75
C HIS A 365 26.89 -4.88 -12.09
N GLU A 366 27.13 -5.95 -11.31
CA GLU A 366 26.14 -6.63 -10.50
C GLU A 366 26.87 -7.62 -9.57
N PHE A 367 26.77 -7.42 -8.25
CA PHE A 367 27.28 -8.37 -7.26
C PHE A 367 26.33 -8.43 -6.05
N ALA A 368 26.26 -9.59 -5.39
CA ALA A 368 25.49 -9.71 -4.16
C ALA A 368 26.18 -8.95 -3.03
N LEU A 369 25.47 -8.05 -2.33
CA LEU A 369 26.03 -7.25 -1.23
C LEU A 369 26.47 -8.12 -0.04
N ASN A 370 25.88 -9.29 0.12
CA ASN A 370 26.27 -10.28 1.12
C ASN A 370 27.41 -11.21 0.65
N PHE A 371 27.99 -10.97 -0.54
CA PHE A 371 29.02 -11.78 -1.18
C PHE A 371 28.65 -13.27 -1.38
N GLN A 372 27.35 -13.59 -1.45
CA GLN A 372 26.82 -14.90 -1.78
C GLN A 372 26.07 -14.84 -3.12
N PRO A 373 26.74 -15.00 -4.28
CA PRO A 373 26.10 -14.87 -5.59
C PRO A 373 24.95 -15.85 -5.83
N GLN A 374 24.97 -17.01 -5.17
CA GLN A 374 23.92 -18.03 -5.28
C GLN A 374 22.75 -17.77 -4.33
N ASN A 375 22.90 -16.84 -3.37
CA ASN A 375 21.91 -16.52 -2.36
C ASN A 375 22.03 -15.05 -1.94
N PRO A 376 21.61 -14.08 -2.76
CA PRO A 376 21.74 -12.65 -2.46
C PRO A 376 20.75 -12.15 -1.39
N PHE A 377 19.94 -13.04 -0.82
CA PHE A 377 18.85 -12.71 0.09
C PHE A 377 19.36 -12.27 1.47
N CYS A 378 18.82 -11.16 1.95
CA CYS A 378 19.09 -10.58 3.25
C CYS A 378 17.82 -10.62 4.12
N SER A 379 17.97 -10.96 5.40
CA SER A 379 16.83 -11.04 6.34
C SER A 379 16.37 -9.64 6.77
N GLY A 380 15.26 -9.18 6.21
CA GLY A 380 14.68 -7.87 6.49
C GLY A 380 15.55 -6.70 6.01
N ILE A 381 15.04 -5.49 6.21
CA ILE A 381 15.74 -4.25 5.85
C ILE A 381 17.03 -4.07 6.65
N ASP A 382 17.03 -4.48 7.92
CA ASP A 382 18.25 -4.47 8.76
C ASP A 382 19.35 -5.36 8.16
N GLY A 383 18.97 -6.51 7.58
CA GLY A 383 19.90 -7.40 6.87
C GLY A 383 20.49 -6.74 5.62
N VAL A 384 19.64 -6.04 4.83
CA VAL A 384 20.08 -5.29 3.64
C VAL A 384 21.07 -4.19 4.04
N LEU A 385 20.77 -3.41 5.08
CA LEU A 385 21.65 -2.35 5.58
C LEU A 385 22.98 -2.90 6.10
N ALA A 386 22.95 -4.03 6.82
CA ALA A 386 24.16 -4.70 7.29
C ALA A 386 25.04 -5.17 6.11
N ALA A 387 24.45 -5.78 5.08
CA ALA A 387 25.15 -6.20 3.87
C ALA A 387 25.73 -5.00 3.11
N TYR A 388 24.96 -3.92 2.96
CA TYR A 388 25.41 -2.66 2.35
C TYR A 388 26.65 -2.09 3.04
N TYR A 389 26.63 -1.89 4.35
CA TYR A 389 27.79 -1.35 5.07
C TYR A 389 28.98 -2.31 5.09
N HIS A 390 28.74 -3.62 5.14
CA HIS A 390 29.81 -4.60 5.01
C HIS A 390 30.49 -4.55 3.65
N SER A 391 29.70 -4.45 2.57
CA SER A 391 30.21 -4.41 1.21
C SER A 391 31.04 -3.15 0.91
N LEU A 392 30.68 -1.98 1.46
CA LEU A 392 31.46 -0.73 1.33
C LEU A 392 32.90 -0.84 1.82
N ASN A 393 33.17 -1.72 2.80
CA ASN A 393 34.51 -1.96 3.32
C ASN A 393 35.28 -3.04 2.57
N SER A 394 34.62 -3.73 1.63
CA SER A 394 35.11 -4.95 1.00
C SER A 394 35.32 -4.80 -0.51
N VAL A 395 34.79 -3.75 -1.14
CA VAL A 395 34.97 -3.45 -2.57
C VAL A 395 35.63 -2.09 -2.78
N GLN A 396 36.20 -1.87 -3.96
CA GLN A 396 36.68 -0.57 -4.39
C GLN A 396 35.60 0.10 -5.25
N LEU A 397 35.16 1.31 -4.87
CA LEU A 397 34.24 2.09 -5.71
C LEU A 397 34.86 2.37 -7.08
N TYR A 398 34.12 2.14 -8.18
CA TYR A 398 34.67 2.21 -9.54
C TYR A 398 33.66 2.73 -10.57
N GLY A 399 33.48 2.08 -11.71
CA GLY A 399 32.48 2.44 -12.72
C GLY A 399 32.64 1.61 -13.99
N PRO A 400 31.86 1.92 -15.05
CA PRO A 400 30.80 2.93 -15.13
C PRO A 400 29.50 2.60 -14.35
N THR A 401 28.59 3.57 -14.33
CA THR A 401 27.22 3.48 -13.79
C THR A 401 26.30 2.82 -14.82
N ASN A 402 25.97 1.54 -14.64
CA ASN A 402 25.19 0.75 -15.61
C ASN A 402 23.98 0.10 -14.93
N PHE A 403 22.76 0.42 -15.36
CA PHE A 403 21.54 -0.15 -14.78
C PHE A 403 21.04 -1.39 -15.52
N ALA A 404 21.36 -1.53 -16.81
CA ALA A 404 20.84 -2.63 -17.60
C ALA A 404 21.14 -4.02 -16.99
N PRO A 405 22.30 -4.29 -16.37
CA PRO A 405 22.55 -5.59 -15.73
C PRO A 405 21.53 -5.94 -14.64
N VAL A 406 21.35 -5.07 -13.65
CA VAL A 406 20.43 -5.29 -12.52
C VAL A 406 18.97 -5.34 -12.96
N ILE A 407 18.56 -4.52 -13.93
CA ILE A 407 17.21 -4.57 -14.50
C ILE A 407 16.98 -5.92 -15.20
N ASN A 408 17.93 -6.36 -16.03
CA ASN A 408 17.82 -7.64 -16.72
C ASN A 408 17.84 -8.83 -15.76
N HIS A 409 18.57 -8.74 -14.65
CA HIS A 409 18.57 -9.75 -13.61
C HIS A 409 17.16 -9.95 -13.06
N VAL A 410 16.55 -8.90 -12.52
CA VAL A 410 15.20 -9.00 -11.91
C VAL A 410 14.16 -9.37 -12.97
N ALA A 411 14.28 -8.84 -14.19
CA ALA A 411 13.39 -9.19 -15.30
C ALA A 411 13.42 -10.69 -15.63
N ARG A 412 14.55 -11.40 -15.48
CA ARG A 412 14.61 -12.86 -15.68
C ARG A 412 13.74 -13.62 -14.67
N PHE A 413 13.74 -13.20 -13.41
CA PHE A 413 12.87 -13.79 -12.39
C PHE A 413 11.41 -13.46 -12.66
N ALA A 414 11.09 -12.19 -12.94
CA ALA A 414 9.74 -11.75 -13.30
C ALA A 414 9.18 -12.48 -14.52
N ALA A 415 10.02 -12.86 -15.48
CA ALA A 415 9.60 -13.64 -16.64
C ALA A 415 9.12 -15.05 -16.30
N GLY A 416 9.54 -15.62 -15.16
CA GLY A 416 9.14 -16.95 -14.68
C GLY A 416 7.76 -16.99 -14.01
N SER A 417 7.24 -15.86 -13.53
CA SER A 417 6.08 -15.82 -12.64
C SER A 417 4.96 -14.93 -13.18
N ARG A 418 4.41 -15.30 -14.34
CA ARG A 418 3.42 -14.49 -15.08
C ARG A 418 1.95 -14.74 -14.70
N ASP A 419 1.68 -15.68 -13.81
CA ASP A 419 0.32 -16.07 -13.39
C ASP A 419 -0.29 -15.15 -12.32
N GLY A 420 0.46 -14.12 -11.91
CA GLY A 420 0.06 -13.14 -10.91
C GLY A 420 0.28 -13.56 -9.46
N SER A 421 0.95 -14.69 -9.16
CA SER A 421 1.33 -15.00 -7.77
C SER A 421 2.47 -14.14 -7.25
N GLU A 422 3.30 -13.60 -8.14
CA GLU A 422 4.49 -12.82 -7.77
C GLU A 422 4.55 -11.55 -8.60
N TYR A 423 4.91 -10.46 -7.93
CA TYR A 423 5.21 -9.18 -8.56
C TYR A 423 6.53 -8.65 -8.04
N PHE A 424 7.39 -8.17 -8.92
CA PHE A 424 8.74 -7.79 -8.58
C PHE A 424 8.85 -6.27 -8.49
N VAL A 425 9.53 -5.77 -7.46
CA VAL A 425 9.86 -4.35 -7.31
C VAL A 425 11.36 -4.22 -7.15
N LEU A 426 12.01 -3.54 -8.09
CA LEU A 426 13.44 -3.25 -8.07
C LEU A 426 13.66 -1.80 -7.64
N LEU A 427 14.27 -1.58 -6.48
CA LEU A 427 14.77 -0.27 -6.06
C LEU A 427 16.22 -0.11 -6.53
N ILE A 428 16.49 0.89 -7.36
CA ILE A 428 17.83 1.34 -7.75
C ILE A 428 18.11 2.66 -7.04
N ILE A 429 19.26 2.76 -6.37
CA ILE A 429 19.71 4.02 -5.76
C ILE A 429 21.04 4.41 -6.40
N THR A 430 21.14 5.63 -6.90
CA THR A 430 22.33 6.13 -7.63
C THR A 430 22.63 7.58 -7.29
N ASP A 431 23.88 8.01 -7.46
CA ASP A 431 24.29 9.41 -7.30
C ASP A 431 24.41 10.18 -8.62
N GLY A 432 24.07 9.61 -9.78
CA GLY A 432 24.19 10.37 -11.02
C GLY A 432 23.89 9.65 -12.34
N ILE A 433 24.59 10.13 -13.38
CA ILE A 433 24.31 9.89 -14.79
C ILE A 433 24.60 8.44 -15.17
N ILE A 434 23.66 7.82 -15.88
CA ILE A 434 23.78 6.46 -16.39
C ILE A 434 24.61 6.42 -17.67
N THR A 435 25.60 5.53 -17.71
CA THR A 435 26.49 5.39 -18.87
C THR A 435 25.87 4.51 -19.96
N ASP A 436 24.98 3.58 -19.60
CA ASP A 436 24.36 2.61 -20.50
C ASP A 436 22.90 2.94 -20.86
N LEU A 437 22.55 4.22 -20.98
CA LEU A 437 21.18 4.68 -21.28
C LEU A 437 20.50 3.90 -22.43
N PRO A 438 21.12 3.63 -23.60
CA PRO A 438 20.49 2.86 -24.65
C PRO A 438 20.10 1.43 -24.22
N GLN A 439 20.96 0.76 -23.46
CA GLN A 439 20.78 -0.60 -22.95
C GLN A 439 19.75 -0.61 -21.81
N THR A 440 19.77 0.41 -20.95
CA THR A 440 18.79 0.60 -19.88
C THR A 440 17.39 0.82 -20.46
N LYS A 441 17.25 1.66 -21.49
CA LYS A 441 15.99 1.82 -22.24
C LYS A 441 15.53 0.51 -22.88
N GLU A 442 16.44 -0.26 -23.46
CA GLU A 442 16.11 -1.58 -24.02
C GLU A 442 15.63 -2.56 -22.94
N ALA A 443 16.28 -2.59 -21.78
CA ALA A 443 15.92 -3.43 -20.65
C ALA A 443 14.54 -3.06 -20.07
N ILE A 444 14.26 -1.76 -19.87
CA ILE A 444 12.96 -1.28 -19.37
C ILE A 444 11.85 -1.58 -20.38
N VAL A 445 12.05 -1.31 -21.67
CA VAL A 445 11.05 -1.61 -22.71
C VAL A 445 10.75 -3.11 -22.75
N HIS A 446 11.76 -3.99 -22.60
CA HIS A 446 11.53 -5.42 -22.51
C HIS A 446 10.79 -5.82 -21.21
N ALA A 447 11.22 -5.27 -20.07
CA ALA A 447 10.64 -5.50 -18.76
C ALA A 447 9.19 -5.02 -18.63
N SER A 448 8.77 -4.02 -19.42
CA SER A 448 7.40 -3.48 -19.42
C SER A 448 6.31 -4.49 -19.77
N THR A 449 6.67 -5.70 -20.22
CA THR A 449 5.76 -6.82 -20.46
C THR A 449 5.63 -7.77 -19.26
N LEU A 450 6.45 -7.60 -18.22
CA LEU A 450 6.62 -8.50 -17.08
C LEU A 450 5.97 -7.94 -15.81
N PRO A 451 5.70 -8.75 -14.78
CA PRO A 451 5.24 -8.30 -13.47
C PRO A 451 6.40 -7.64 -12.69
N LEU A 452 6.84 -6.48 -13.16
CA LEU A 452 8.00 -5.76 -12.64
C LEU A 452 7.74 -4.26 -12.64
N SER A 453 8.01 -3.63 -11.50
CA SER A 453 8.16 -2.18 -11.33
C SER A 453 9.60 -1.83 -10.91
N ILE A 454 10.08 -0.68 -11.32
CA ILE A 454 11.43 -0.17 -11.08
C ILE A 454 11.31 1.19 -10.40
N ILE A 455 11.86 1.32 -9.21
CA ILE A 455 11.97 2.58 -8.49
C ILE A 455 13.41 3.05 -8.62
N ILE A 456 13.63 4.30 -8.99
CA ILE A 456 14.95 4.92 -9.08
C ILE A 456 14.99 6.10 -8.12
N VAL A 457 15.88 6.05 -7.13
CA VAL A 457 16.12 7.14 -6.19
C VAL A 457 17.46 7.79 -6.50
N GLY A 458 17.42 9.08 -6.87
CA GLY A 458 18.62 9.90 -7.10
C GLY A 458 19.10 10.53 -5.80
N VAL A 459 20.35 10.26 -5.39
CA VAL A 459 20.98 10.85 -4.20
C VAL A 459 22.07 11.86 -4.58
N GLY A 460 22.36 12.78 -3.66
CA GLY A 460 23.34 13.85 -3.92
C GLY A 460 22.85 14.90 -4.91
N ASP A 461 23.81 15.59 -5.53
CA ASP A 461 23.57 16.85 -6.26
C ASP A 461 23.76 16.76 -7.78
N ALA A 462 23.88 15.56 -8.36
CA ALA A 462 24.06 15.38 -9.80
C ALA A 462 22.88 15.88 -10.64
N ASP A 463 23.08 15.94 -11.97
CA ASP A 463 22.02 16.18 -12.94
C ASP A 463 21.26 14.87 -13.21
N PHE A 464 19.94 14.89 -13.03
CA PHE A 464 19.07 13.73 -13.21
C PHE A 464 18.14 13.85 -14.43
N THR A 465 18.41 14.77 -15.36
CA THR A 465 17.59 14.97 -16.57
C THR A 465 17.37 13.67 -17.36
N GLU A 466 18.34 12.75 -17.40
CA GLU A 466 18.19 11.46 -18.08
C GLU A 466 17.25 10.49 -17.34
N MET A 467 17.08 10.65 -16.03
CA MET A 467 16.17 9.81 -15.23
C MET A 467 14.71 10.22 -15.47
N ASP A 468 14.44 11.52 -15.66
CA ASP A 468 13.12 12.02 -16.06
C ASP A 468 12.69 11.42 -17.42
N ILE A 469 13.65 11.10 -18.30
CA ILE A 469 13.36 10.40 -19.57
C ILE A 469 12.95 8.94 -19.32
N LEU A 470 13.51 8.28 -18.30
CA LEU A 470 13.19 6.89 -17.98
C LEU A 470 11.82 6.73 -17.31
N ASP A 471 11.39 7.75 -16.56
CA ASP A 471 10.14 7.79 -15.79
C ASP A 471 8.88 7.63 -16.65
N GLY A 472 8.93 7.97 -17.93
CA GLY A 472 7.88 7.63 -18.89
C GLY A 472 6.59 8.47 -18.82
N ASP A 473 6.39 9.23 -17.75
CA ASP A 473 5.23 10.11 -17.48
C ASP A 473 4.88 11.05 -18.64
N ASP A 474 5.86 11.83 -19.11
CA ASP A 474 5.64 12.81 -20.18
C ASP A 474 5.64 12.14 -21.57
N VAL A 475 6.56 11.20 -21.78
CA VAL A 475 6.79 10.56 -23.07
C VAL A 475 7.05 9.08 -22.85
N ARG A 476 6.10 8.28 -23.34
CA ARG A 476 6.19 6.81 -23.33
C ARG A 476 7.55 6.33 -23.83
N LEU A 477 8.27 5.62 -22.96
CA LEU A 477 9.62 5.15 -23.23
C LEU A 477 9.67 4.24 -24.47
N SER A 478 10.70 4.41 -25.29
CA SER A 478 10.92 3.57 -26.48
C SER A 478 12.39 3.27 -26.71
N SER A 479 12.65 2.10 -27.28
CA SER A 479 13.98 1.65 -27.69
C SER A 479 13.87 0.87 -29.00
N ARG A 480 14.73 1.23 -29.98
CA ARG A 480 14.80 0.58 -31.30
C ARG A 480 13.43 0.46 -32.01
N GLY A 481 12.60 1.50 -31.91
CA GLY A 481 11.27 1.53 -32.54
C GLY A 481 10.16 0.75 -31.82
N ARG A 482 10.45 0.13 -30.67
CA ARG A 482 9.45 -0.49 -29.78
C ARG A 482 9.18 0.41 -28.58
N TYR A 483 7.91 0.57 -28.25
CA TYR A 483 7.45 1.31 -27.07
C TYR A 483 7.25 0.36 -25.89
N ALA A 484 7.55 0.83 -24.68
CA ALA A 484 7.22 0.13 -23.44
C ALA A 484 5.70 -0.12 -23.38
N GLU A 485 5.25 -1.31 -22.99
CA GLU A 485 3.83 -1.67 -23.01
C GLU A 485 2.99 -0.97 -21.94
N ARG A 486 3.63 -0.63 -20.82
CA ARG A 486 3.11 0.08 -19.65
C ARG A 486 4.24 0.95 -19.10
N ASP A 487 3.87 1.94 -18.29
CA ASP A 487 4.84 2.55 -17.40
C ASP A 487 5.20 1.60 -16.26
N ILE A 488 6.47 1.55 -15.93
CA ILE A 488 7.03 0.68 -14.89
C ILE A 488 8.17 1.34 -14.14
N VAL A 489 8.53 2.59 -14.46
CA VAL A 489 9.62 3.30 -13.78
C VAL A 489 8.99 4.40 -12.93
N GLN A 490 9.50 4.58 -11.72
CA GLN A 490 9.26 5.78 -10.92
C GLN A 490 10.62 6.39 -10.55
N PHE A 491 10.90 7.61 -10.95
CA PHE A 491 12.10 8.35 -10.56
C PHE A 491 11.80 9.45 -9.55
N VAL A 492 12.60 9.53 -8.48
CA VAL A 492 12.50 10.62 -7.51
C VAL A 492 13.89 11.06 -7.01
N PRO A 493 14.27 12.35 -7.17
CA PRO A 493 15.45 12.92 -6.52
C PRO A 493 15.23 13.09 -5.02
N PHE A 494 16.01 12.40 -4.19
CA PHE A 494 15.85 12.45 -2.73
C PHE A 494 16.07 13.86 -2.16
N ARG A 495 16.95 14.66 -2.78
CA ARG A 495 17.21 16.05 -2.40
C ARG A 495 15.95 16.93 -2.32
N ASN A 496 14.89 16.58 -3.05
CA ASN A 496 13.62 17.30 -3.02
C ASN A 496 12.96 17.28 -1.63
N PHE A 497 13.27 16.29 -0.80
CA PHE A 497 12.71 16.16 0.56
C PHE A 497 13.71 16.56 1.66
N LEU A 498 15.00 16.65 1.34
CA LEU A 498 16.05 17.04 2.29
C LEU A 498 16.10 18.55 2.56
N GLN A 499 15.66 19.38 1.61
CA GLN A 499 15.84 20.85 1.64
C GLN A 499 14.73 21.61 2.35
N SER A 500 13.68 20.94 2.84
CA SER A 500 12.71 21.59 3.72
C SER A 500 13.37 21.82 5.08
N GLY A 501 14.04 22.97 5.27
CA GLY A 501 14.91 23.33 6.41
C GLY A 501 14.30 23.34 7.82
N SER A 502 13.21 22.58 8.04
CA SER A 502 12.55 22.30 9.31
C SER A 502 12.09 20.84 9.43
N ALA A 503 12.28 19.99 8.42
CA ALA A 503 11.86 18.59 8.44
C ALA A 503 12.98 17.70 8.98
N SER A 504 12.67 16.89 9.98
CA SER A 504 13.55 15.82 10.45
C SER A 504 13.78 14.76 9.36
N MET A 505 14.83 13.95 9.51
CA MET A 505 15.13 12.85 8.58
C MET A 505 13.93 11.90 8.40
N HIS A 506 13.20 11.59 9.48
CA HIS A 506 12.03 10.71 9.41
C HIS A 506 10.89 11.28 8.54
N VAL A 507 10.67 12.61 8.55
CA VAL A 507 9.68 13.25 7.66
C VAL A 507 10.15 13.18 6.21
N SER A 508 11.44 13.41 5.99
CA SER A 508 12.03 13.33 4.64
C SER A 508 11.92 11.92 4.07
N GLN A 509 12.15 10.89 4.88
CA GLN A 509 11.97 9.49 4.51
C GLN A 509 10.51 9.15 4.23
N ALA A 510 9.57 9.64 5.05
CA ALA A 510 8.14 9.42 4.83
C ALA A 510 7.66 10.04 3.51
N HIS A 511 8.12 11.26 3.17
CA HIS A 511 7.81 11.88 1.88
C HIS A 511 8.47 11.16 0.70
N LEU A 512 9.73 10.72 0.85
CA LEU A 512 10.39 9.91 -0.18
C LEU A 512 9.59 8.63 -0.45
N ALA A 513 9.23 7.88 0.59
CA ALA A 513 8.45 6.66 0.48
C ALA A 513 7.10 6.92 -0.19
N LYS A 514 6.42 7.99 0.21
CA LYS A 514 5.14 8.40 -0.38
C LYS A 514 5.24 8.58 -1.89
N GLU A 515 6.20 9.36 -2.35
CA GLU A 515 6.33 9.70 -3.78
C GLU A 515 6.80 8.49 -4.60
N VAL A 516 7.79 7.73 -4.13
CA VAL A 516 8.33 6.59 -4.91
C VAL A 516 7.41 5.37 -4.96
N LEU A 517 6.48 5.24 -4.01
CA LEU A 517 5.57 4.09 -3.90
C LEU A 517 4.16 4.37 -4.38
N ALA A 518 3.79 5.64 -4.62
CA ALA A 518 2.44 6.04 -5.00
C ALA A 518 1.90 5.28 -6.22
N GLU A 519 2.75 5.01 -7.21
CA GLU A 519 2.34 4.38 -8.47
C GLU A 519 2.33 2.86 -8.46
N ILE A 520 3.01 2.22 -7.49
CA ILE A 520 3.20 0.78 -7.49
C ILE A 520 1.85 0.01 -7.52
N PRO A 521 0.82 0.37 -6.72
CA PRO A 521 -0.48 -0.28 -6.83
C PRO A 521 -1.10 -0.16 -8.23
N GLU A 522 -1.01 1.01 -8.87
CA GLU A 522 -1.55 1.22 -10.22
C GLU A 522 -0.78 0.44 -11.29
N GLN A 523 0.56 0.40 -11.19
CA GLN A 523 1.41 -0.38 -12.09
C GLN A 523 1.13 -1.89 -11.98
N ILE A 524 0.83 -2.39 -10.78
CA ILE A 524 0.38 -3.77 -10.54
C ILE A 524 -0.99 -4.01 -11.18
N LEU A 525 -1.98 -3.17 -10.86
CA LEU A 525 -3.34 -3.32 -11.39
C LEU A 525 -3.38 -3.22 -12.91
N SER A 526 -2.56 -2.33 -13.48
CA SER A 526 -2.37 -2.18 -14.93
C SER A 526 -1.82 -3.45 -15.57
N TYR A 527 -0.81 -4.09 -14.95
CA TYR A 527 -0.30 -5.40 -15.39
C TYR A 527 -1.39 -6.47 -15.33
N MET A 528 -2.03 -6.64 -14.17
CA MET A 528 -3.03 -7.70 -13.97
C MET A 528 -4.20 -7.56 -14.93
N LYS A 529 -4.73 -6.34 -15.08
CA LYS A 529 -5.83 -6.03 -16.01
C LYS A 529 -5.44 -6.30 -17.45
N ARG A 530 -4.24 -5.87 -17.88
CA ARG A 530 -3.76 -6.05 -19.26
C ARG A 530 -3.68 -7.53 -19.66
N TYR A 531 -3.25 -8.38 -18.74
CA TYR A 531 -3.10 -9.81 -18.98
C TYR A 531 -4.32 -10.64 -18.54
N GLY A 532 -5.43 -10.01 -18.15
CA GLY A 532 -6.66 -10.69 -17.74
C GLY A 532 -6.50 -11.55 -16.49
N ILE A 533 -5.51 -11.24 -15.64
CA ILE A 533 -5.26 -11.93 -14.38
C ILE A 533 -6.30 -11.42 -13.37
N LYS A 534 -6.93 -12.35 -12.66
CA LYS A 534 -7.90 -12.05 -11.59
C LYS A 534 -7.29 -12.40 -10.24
N PRO A 535 -7.66 -11.69 -9.15
CA PRO A 535 -7.23 -12.06 -7.82
C PRO A 535 -7.72 -13.47 -7.47
N ARG A 536 -6.88 -14.22 -6.75
CA ARG A 536 -7.24 -15.53 -6.20
C ARG A 536 -8.19 -15.35 -5.01
N PRO A 537 -8.95 -16.38 -4.61
CA PRO A 537 -9.73 -16.33 -3.38
C PRO A 537 -8.84 -15.96 -2.18
N PRO A 538 -9.33 -15.13 -1.24
CA PRO A 538 -8.55 -14.75 -0.07
C PRO A 538 -8.04 -15.97 0.69
N LEU A 539 -6.74 -15.97 1.03
CA LEU A 539 -6.15 -17.00 1.86
C LEU A 539 -6.81 -16.99 3.25
N GLN A 540 -7.25 -18.14 3.74
CA GLN A 540 -7.78 -18.23 5.10
C GLN A 540 -6.62 -18.25 6.10
N GLY A 541 -6.60 -17.28 7.01
CA GLY A 541 -5.66 -17.29 8.13
C GLY A 541 -6.00 -18.40 9.13
N ASN A 542 -4.99 -19.00 9.76
CA ASN A 542 -5.12 -20.04 10.80
C ASN A 542 -5.67 -19.53 12.14
N VAL A 543 -6.65 -18.61 12.13
CA VAL A 543 -7.24 -18.06 13.37
C VAL A 543 -8.15 -19.09 14.05
N ASN A 544 -8.74 -20.02 13.29
CA ASN A 544 -9.68 -21.02 13.81
C ASN A 544 -9.01 -22.12 14.66
N GLN A 545 -7.70 -22.34 14.56
CA GLN A 545 -7.01 -23.30 15.45
C GLN A 545 -6.87 -22.80 16.89
N MET A 546 -7.06 -21.49 17.15
CA MET A 546 -7.11 -20.94 18.51
C MET A 546 -8.53 -20.89 19.11
N GLN A 547 -9.56 -21.23 18.34
CA GLN A 547 -10.97 -21.24 18.79
C GLN A 547 -11.39 -22.57 19.46
N GLY A 548 -10.56 -23.61 19.43
CA GLY A 548 -10.92 -24.95 19.90
C GLY A 548 -10.48 -25.28 21.33
N ASN A 549 -11.12 -24.71 22.36
CA ASN A 549 -11.37 -25.41 23.64
C ASN A 549 -12.30 -24.64 24.58
N VAL A 550 -13.54 -24.38 24.15
CA VAL A 550 -14.64 -24.09 25.08
C VAL A 550 -15.70 -25.16 24.89
N GLY A 551 -15.42 -26.36 25.41
CA GLY A 551 -16.40 -27.43 25.51
C GLY A 551 -17.47 -27.03 26.53
N GLY A 552 -18.65 -26.67 26.04
CA GLY A 552 -19.84 -26.49 26.87
C GLY A 552 -20.21 -27.80 27.55
N TYR A 553 -20.19 -27.81 28.88
CA TYR A 553 -20.78 -28.86 29.71
C TYR A 553 -22.31 -28.81 29.52
N ILE A 554 -22.89 -29.83 28.89
CA ILE A 554 -24.33 -30.08 28.90
C ILE A 554 -24.56 -31.31 29.79
N PRO A 555 -25.35 -31.24 30.87
CA PRO A 555 -25.65 -32.41 31.69
C PRO A 555 -26.56 -33.38 30.90
N PRO A 556 -26.31 -34.70 30.94
CA PRO A 556 -27.13 -35.66 30.20
C PRO A 556 -28.49 -35.87 30.88
N HIS A 557 -29.56 -35.55 30.16
CA HIS A 557 -30.90 -36.03 30.47
C HIS A 557 -31.02 -37.52 30.13
N VAL A 558 -31.53 -38.27 31.10
CA VAL A 558 -31.82 -39.70 31.06
C VAL A 558 -32.99 -39.96 30.11
N GLN A 559 -32.79 -40.72 29.04
CA GLN A 559 -33.87 -41.43 28.34
C GLN A 559 -33.45 -42.87 28.04
N GLN A 560 -34.36 -43.77 28.40
CA GLN A 560 -34.22 -45.22 28.49
C GLN A 560 -34.25 -45.87 27.09
N GLN A 561 -33.43 -46.91 26.91
CA GLN A 561 -33.54 -47.88 25.82
C GLN A 561 -34.82 -48.73 25.96
N PRO A 562 -35.22 -49.40 24.87
CA PRO A 562 -35.30 -50.85 25.00
C PRO A 562 -34.75 -51.66 23.81
N HIS A 563 -33.91 -52.63 24.18
CA HIS A 563 -33.84 -54.04 23.77
C HIS A 563 -33.60 -54.49 22.31
N ALA A 564 -32.77 -55.55 22.24
CA ALA A 564 -32.21 -56.24 21.09
C ALA A 564 -32.70 -57.69 20.95
N THR A 565 -32.59 -58.28 19.75
CA THR A 565 -32.52 -59.73 19.43
C THR A 565 -31.94 -59.83 17.98
N SER A 566 -30.79 -60.45 17.63
CA SER A 566 -30.22 -61.81 17.71
C SER A 566 -30.20 -62.57 16.34
N TYR A 567 -29.00 -62.66 15.71
CA TYR A 567 -28.32 -63.74 14.89
C TYR A 567 -29.05 -64.55 13.75
N PRO A 568 -28.37 -65.41 12.93
CA PRO A 568 -27.11 -65.31 12.13
C PRO A 568 -27.22 -65.98 10.70
N SER A 569 -26.19 -65.93 9.83
CA SER A 569 -25.65 -67.07 9.01
C SER A 569 -24.79 -66.72 7.76
N GLY A 570 -23.60 -67.34 7.62
CA GLY A 570 -23.18 -68.08 6.41
C GLY A 570 -22.35 -67.41 5.27
N PRO A 571 -21.16 -67.95 4.87
CA PRO A 571 -20.23 -67.45 3.81
C PRO A 571 -20.47 -68.17 2.44
N PRO A 572 -19.62 -68.16 1.34
CA PRO A 572 -18.16 -67.87 1.22
C PRO A 572 -17.60 -67.30 -0.13
N GLN A 573 -16.26 -67.09 -0.15
CA GLN A 573 -15.27 -67.51 -1.18
C GLN A 573 -14.27 -66.48 -1.74
N HIS A 574 -13.03 -66.96 -1.78
CA HIS A 574 -11.76 -66.41 -2.24
C HIS A 574 -11.70 -66.12 -3.75
N HIS A 575 -10.83 -65.19 -4.17
CA HIS A 575 -9.84 -65.41 -5.25
C HIS A 575 -8.58 -64.56 -5.00
N ASN A 576 -7.43 -65.16 -5.26
CA ASN A 576 -6.07 -64.70 -5.00
C ASN A 576 -5.33 -64.58 -6.34
N MET A 577 -4.62 -63.47 -6.60
CA MET A 577 -3.40 -63.38 -7.44
C MET A 577 -2.70 -62.03 -7.17
N GLY A 578 -1.43 -62.06 -6.74
CA GLY A 578 -0.53 -60.87 -6.64
C GLY A 578 0.35 -60.70 -7.90
N PRO A 579 1.58 -60.14 -7.82
CA PRO A 579 2.09 -59.06 -6.95
C PRO A 579 2.95 -57.97 -7.70
N GLY A 580 3.14 -56.81 -7.03
CA GLY A 580 4.33 -55.92 -7.11
C GLY A 580 4.27 -54.69 -8.05
N PRO A 581 5.17 -53.67 -7.90
CA PRO A 581 6.21 -53.47 -6.90
C PRO A 581 6.20 -52.09 -6.17
N GLN A 582 7.16 -51.96 -5.25
CA GLN A 582 7.39 -50.92 -4.24
C GLN A 582 8.17 -49.69 -4.76
N HIS A 583 7.90 -48.52 -4.19
CA HIS A 583 8.86 -47.39 -4.06
C HIS A 583 8.74 -46.85 -2.63
N HIS A 584 9.64 -47.27 -1.73
CA HIS A 584 10.83 -46.53 -1.26
C HIS A 584 10.53 -45.12 -0.71
N ASN A 585 10.35 -45.10 0.61
CA ASN A 585 10.39 -43.94 1.49
C ASN A 585 11.81 -43.85 2.09
N MET A 586 12.52 -42.77 1.83
CA MET A 586 13.73 -42.33 2.53
C MET A 586 13.50 -40.86 2.90
N GLY A 587 13.90 -40.33 4.05
CA GLY A 587 14.70 -40.83 5.14
C GLY A 587 14.91 -39.66 6.10
N SER A 588 14.71 -39.93 7.38
CA SER A 588 14.88 -39.00 8.50
C SER A 588 16.35 -38.64 8.69
N PHE A 589 16.66 -37.37 8.93
CA PHE A 589 18.01 -36.93 9.33
C PHE A 589 18.18 -36.95 10.86
N PRO A 590 19.34 -37.40 11.38
CA PRO A 590 19.57 -37.58 12.81
C PRO A 590 20.12 -36.33 13.50
N GLN A 591 19.79 -36.22 14.79
CA GLN A 591 20.39 -35.34 15.78
C GLN A 591 21.86 -35.73 16.04
N HIS A 592 22.74 -34.73 16.19
CA HIS A 592 24.03 -34.92 16.85
C HIS A 592 24.28 -33.84 17.92
N HIS A 593 24.75 -34.33 19.07
CA HIS A 593 25.17 -33.59 20.25
C HIS A 593 26.53 -32.88 20.10
N ASN A 594 26.56 -31.63 20.54
CA ASN A 594 27.42 -31.02 21.57
C ASN A 594 28.94 -31.31 21.59
N MET A 595 29.74 -30.24 21.44
CA MET A 595 30.75 -29.75 22.42
C MET A 595 31.59 -28.61 21.81
N GLY A 596 31.71 -27.49 22.53
CA GLY A 596 32.56 -26.36 22.15
C GLY A 596 32.47 -25.20 23.14
N SER A 597 33.16 -25.35 24.26
CA SER A 597 33.33 -24.43 25.38
C SER A 597 33.78 -23.00 24.99
N LEU A 598 33.07 -21.99 25.50
CA LEU A 598 33.43 -20.56 25.48
C LEU A 598 34.27 -20.20 26.73
N PRO A 599 35.34 -19.38 26.58
CA PRO A 599 36.11 -18.87 27.72
C PRO A 599 35.50 -17.61 28.35
N GLN A 600 35.86 -17.45 29.62
CA GLN A 600 35.42 -16.52 30.65
C GLN A 600 35.37 -15.03 30.27
N GLN A 601 34.30 -14.37 30.72
CA GLN A 601 34.14 -12.92 30.77
C GLN A 601 35.24 -12.27 31.64
N HIS A 602 35.90 -11.25 31.08
CA HIS A 602 36.73 -10.32 31.83
C HIS A 602 35.86 -9.29 32.55
N ASN A 603 36.23 -9.08 33.80
CA ASN A 603 35.69 -8.14 34.77
C ASN A 603 35.97 -6.69 34.33
N MET A 604 34.95 -5.92 33.97
CA MET A 604 35.06 -4.48 33.70
C MET A 604 34.85 -3.71 35.01
N GLY A 605 35.87 -2.97 35.43
CA GLY A 605 35.85 -2.08 36.60
C GLY A 605 34.94 -0.85 36.41
N PRO A 606 34.76 -0.03 37.48
CA PRO A 606 33.71 0.97 37.54
C PRO A 606 33.98 2.21 36.67
N LEU A 607 32.89 2.76 36.12
CA LEU A 607 32.79 4.00 35.36
C LEU A 607 33.33 5.23 36.15
N PRO A 608 34.05 6.16 35.50
CA PRO A 608 34.38 7.46 36.10
C PRO A 608 33.21 8.44 36.07
N GLN A 609 33.15 9.25 37.14
CA GLN A 609 32.11 10.23 37.47
C GLN A 609 31.98 11.34 36.42
N GLN A 610 30.74 11.64 36.02
CA GLN A 610 30.40 12.83 35.23
C GLN A 610 30.69 14.11 36.03
N HIS A 611 31.50 14.99 35.45
CA HIS A 611 31.65 16.37 35.90
C HIS A 611 30.44 17.20 35.47
N ASN A 612 29.83 17.84 36.46
CA ASN A 612 28.69 18.74 36.35
C ASN A 612 29.16 20.06 35.71
N MET A 613 28.82 20.29 34.43
CA MET A 613 29.04 21.58 33.76
C MET A 613 27.75 22.40 33.87
N GLY A 614 27.81 23.51 34.62
CA GLY A 614 26.70 24.45 34.80
C GLY A 614 26.33 25.20 33.51
N PRO A 615 25.15 25.87 33.50
CA PRO A 615 24.62 26.51 32.30
C PRO A 615 25.38 27.81 31.94
N PRO A 616 25.45 28.17 30.64
CA PRO A 616 26.10 29.40 30.20
C PRO A 616 25.23 30.64 30.48
N PRO A 617 25.84 31.84 30.63
CA PRO A 617 25.14 33.06 30.99
C PRO A 617 24.33 33.67 29.83
N PRO A 618 23.33 34.51 30.13
CA PRO A 618 22.46 35.11 29.13
C PRO A 618 23.13 36.29 28.41
N TYR A 619 22.88 36.38 27.11
CA TYR A 619 23.19 37.56 26.31
C TYR A 619 22.16 38.68 26.59
N GLN A 620 22.66 39.90 26.75
CA GLN A 620 21.91 41.15 26.70
C GLN A 620 22.80 42.23 26.08
N PRO A 621 22.22 43.31 25.52
CA PRO A 621 21.07 43.39 24.61
C PRO A 621 21.50 43.61 23.16
#